data_AF-A0A2W4MPC6-F1
#
_entry.id   AF-A0A2W4MPC6-F1
#
_cell.length_a   1.000
_cell.length_b   1.000
_cell.length_c   1.000
_cell.angle_alpha   90.00
_cell.angle_beta   90.00
_cell.angle_gamma   90.00
#
_symmetry.space_group_name_H-M   'P 1'
#
loop_
_entity.id
_entity.type
_entity.pdbx_description
1 polymer ?
#
loop_
_entity_poly.entity_id
_entity_poly.type
_entity_poly.pdbx_seq_one_letter_code
_entity_poly.pdbx_strand_id
1 'polypeptide(L)'
;MSELLSGGPTLVVISVFALVLFVVVWAGMGVTKAREDMNQRLALYGRGQAVQTAREEELAKPLAQRTIGPAVLKVSNFLKRFTPVGYLQKKERELMYAGYPGGMDAPAFVVIKLLGVILGLVAGFFLRGFGQDALMGLLMFVMPIGVGFLGPDAWLKRKIEERRSAMLRALPDVLDLLVISVEAGLGFDSALARVVATVPGPLSEEFYRMLQETRVGVSRREAMRNLMNRTDLDELRSFLLAMIQAEAFGVTIARVLRVQADEMRVKRRQRAQEKAFAAPVKLVFPLVFCIFPSLFIVLLGPAGIQMARAFSGM
;
A
#
# COMPACT_ATOMS: atom_id res chain seq x y z
N MET A 1 43.65 1.32 23.66
CA MET A 1 42.76 2.46 23.32
C MET A 1 42.85 2.80 21.82
N SER A 2 42.98 1.78 20.96
CA SER A 2 43.18 1.89 19.51
C SER A 2 42.11 1.13 18.70
N GLU A 3 41.28 0.30 19.34
CA GLU A 3 40.18 -0.42 18.68
C GLU A 3 38.88 0.39 18.55
N LEU A 4 38.77 1.56 19.19
CA LEU A 4 37.62 2.46 19.03
C LEU A 4 37.71 3.34 17.77
N LEU A 5 38.87 3.37 17.10
CA LEU A 5 39.08 4.13 15.85
C LEU A 5 38.88 3.27 14.59
N SER A 6 38.74 1.94 14.70
CA SER A 6 38.38 1.06 13.57
C SER A 6 36.89 1.09 13.22
N GLY A 7 36.05 1.69 14.07
CA GLY A 7 34.62 1.92 13.81
C GLY A 7 34.30 3.17 12.98
N GLY A 8 35.31 4.00 12.67
CA GLY A 8 35.13 5.22 11.87
C GLY A 8 34.48 4.97 10.49
N PRO A 9 34.93 3.97 9.71
CA PRO A 9 34.35 3.71 8.39
C PRO A 9 32.93 3.13 8.49
N THR A 10 32.66 2.25 9.46
CA THR A 10 31.34 1.61 9.63
C THR A 10 30.28 2.59 10.14
N LEU A 11 30.64 3.52 11.02
CA LEU A 11 29.73 4.58 11.49
C LEU A 11 29.39 5.59 10.38
N VAL A 12 30.36 5.91 9.51
CA VAL A 12 30.11 6.74 8.32
C VAL A 12 29.17 6.02 7.34
N VAL A 13 29.34 4.71 7.14
CA VAL A 13 28.42 3.90 6.31
C VAL A 13 27.00 3.93 6.88
N ILE A 14 26.84 3.69 8.18
CA ILE A 14 25.53 3.65 8.84
C ILE A 14 24.85 5.03 8.80
N SER A 15 25.59 6.12 9.01
CA SER A 15 25.03 7.48 9.01
C SER A 15 24.60 7.94 7.62
N VAL A 16 25.39 7.65 6.57
CA VAL A 16 24.97 7.98 5.21
C VAL A 16 23.84 7.06 4.71
N PHE A 17 23.87 5.78 5.06
CA PHE A 17 22.73 4.91 4.81
C PHE A 17 21.46 5.42 5.49
N ALA A 18 21.54 5.82 6.76
CA ALA A 18 20.44 6.42 7.49
C ALA A 18 19.97 7.73 6.86
N LEU A 19 20.88 8.58 6.34
CA LEU A 19 20.54 9.83 5.68
C LEU A 19 19.89 9.61 4.31
N VAL A 20 20.39 8.68 3.50
CA VAL A 20 19.78 8.33 2.20
C VAL A 20 18.40 7.70 2.43
N LEU A 21 18.28 6.78 3.38
CA LEU A 21 17.01 6.17 3.76
C LEU A 21 16.05 7.23 4.30
N PHE A 22 16.54 8.15 5.14
CA PHE A 22 15.76 9.27 5.64
C PHE A 22 15.29 10.20 4.53
N VAL A 23 16.13 10.57 3.55
CA VAL A 23 15.74 11.43 2.42
C VAL A 23 14.74 10.72 1.50
N VAL A 24 14.91 9.44 1.20
CA VAL A 24 13.97 8.66 0.39
C VAL A 24 12.62 8.51 1.11
N VAL A 25 12.66 8.20 2.40
CA VAL A 25 11.46 8.06 3.24
C VAL A 25 10.80 9.41 3.49
N TRP A 26 11.56 10.50 3.68
CA TRP A 26 11.05 11.86 3.86
C TRP A 26 10.48 12.44 2.57
N ALA A 27 11.11 12.21 1.42
CA ALA A 27 10.54 12.58 0.12
C ALA A 27 9.26 11.77 -0.18
N GLY A 28 9.27 10.46 0.10
CA GLY A 28 8.10 9.61 -0.03
C GLY A 28 6.95 10.01 0.91
N MET A 29 7.25 10.25 2.19
CA MET A 29 6.25 10.64 3.20
C MET A 29 5.82 12.10 3.08
N GLY A 30 6.70 13.00 2.64
CA GLY A 30 6.43 14.43 2.46
C GLY A 30 5.45 14.68 1.32
N VAL A 31 5.58 13.94 0.21
CA VAL A 31 4.61 13.99 -0.89
C VAL A 31 3.26 13.40 -0.49
N THR A 32 3.24 12.42 0.43
CA THR A 32 1.98 11.81 0.90
C THR A 32 1.29 12.65 1.98
N LYS A 33 2.03 13.19 2.95
CA LYS A 33 1.47 14.01 4.05
C LYS A 33 1.00 15.39 3.58
N ALA A 34 1.71 16.04 2.67
CA ALA A 34 1.32 17.36 2.15
C ALA A 34 -0.04 17.34 1.42
N ARG A 35 -0.50 16.16 0.99
CA ARG A 35 -1.75 15.99 0.24
C ARG A 35 -2.85 15.28 1.03
N GLU A 36 -2.50 14.46 2.03
CA GLU A 36 -3.47 13.88 2.98
C GLU A 36 -4.18 14.98 3.78
N ASP A 37 -3.46 16.06 4.10
CA ASP A 37 -4.01 17.28 4.69
C ASP A 37 -4.94 18.03 3.72
N MET A 38 -4.72 17.93 2.41
CA MET A 38 -5.60 18.50 1.38
C MET A 38 -6.88 17.66 1.17
N ASN A 39 -6.80 16.33 1.30
CA ASN A 39 -7.98 15.46 1.22
C ASN A 39 -8.88 15.58 2.46
N GLN A 40 -8.31 15.78 3.65
CA GLN A 40 -9.09 16.10 4.85
C GLN A 40 -9.80 17.46 4.72
N ARG A 41 -9.17 18.42 4.04
CA ARG A 41 -9.80 19.71 3.70
C ARG A 41 -10.88 19.54 2.62
N LEU A 42 -10.71 18.66 1.61
CA LEU A 42 -11.72 18.27 0.61
C LEU A 42 -12.96 17.58 1.20
N ALA A 43 -12.84 16.89 2.33
CA ALA A 43 -14.00 16.36 3.06
C ALA A 43 -14.85 17.47 3.70
N LEU A 44 -14.25 18.63 4.02
CA LEU A 44 -14.97 19.81 4.48
C LEU A 44 -15.59 20.63 3.33
N TYR A 45 -15.12 20.43 2.08
CA TYR A 45 -15.66 21.08 0.87
C TYR A 45 -16.98 20.47 0.36
N GLY A 46 -17.52 19.44 1.03
CA GLY A 46 -18.85 18.86 0.77
C GLY A 46 -20.05 19.76 1.14
N ARG A 47 -19.81 20.98 1.65
CA ARG A 47 -20.84 21.99 1.94
C ARG A 47 -20.66 23.24 1.04
N GLY A 48 -21.19 23.17 -0.18
CA GLY A 48 -21.90 24.28 -0.84
C GLY A 48 -21.27 25.68 -1.01
N GLN A 49 -19.96 25.90 -0.93
CA GLN A 49 -19.37 27.26 -1.07
C GLN A 49 -18.17 27.42 -2.02
N ALA A 50 -17.85 26.43 -2.86
CA ALA A 50 -16.58 26.39 -3.62
C ALA A 50 -16.46 27.28 -4.88
N VAL A 51 -17.37 28.21 -5.17
CA VAL A 51 -17.32 28.98 -6.44
C VAL A 51 -16.57 30.30 -6.33
N GLN A 52 -16.43 30.91 -5.14
CA GLN A 52 -15.83 32.25 -5.02
C GLN A 52 -14.34 32.26 -4.59
N THR A 53 -13.84 31.24 -3.89
CA THR A 53 -12.46 31.22 -3.35
C THR A 53 -11.42 30.50 -4.22
N ALA A 54 -11.82 29.74 -5.24
CA ALA A 54 -10.90 29.02 -6.13
C ALA A 54 -9.96 29.92 -6.95
N ARG A 55 -10.31 31.21 -7.13
CA ARG A 55 -9.53 32.16 -7.93
C ARG A 55 -8.46 32.90 -7.13
N GLU A 56 -8.61 33.00 -5.81
CA GLU A 56 -7.64 33.69 -4.93
C GLU A 56 -6.53 32.73 -4.45
N GLU A 57 -6.81 31.42 -4.36
CA GLU A 57 -5.82 30.41 -3.94
C GLU A 57 -4.90 29.90 -5.09
N GLU A 58 -5.21 30.20 -6.36
CA GLU A 58 -4.25 30.01 -7.47
C GLU A 58 -3.04 30.94 -7.37
N LEU A 59 -3.18 32.10 -6.71
CA LEU A 59 -2.12 33.10 -6.57
C LEU A 59 -1.19 32.90 -5.35
N ALA A 60 -1.51 31.98 -4.44
CA ALA A 60 -0.80 31.81 -3.16
C ALA A 60 -0.05 30.46 -3.02
N LYS A 61 0.47 29.88 -4.11
CA LYS A 61 1.36 28.70 -4.04
C LYS A 61 2.79 29.12 -3.65
N PRO A 62 3.30 28.78 -2.44
CA PRO A 62 4.64 29.17 -2.02
C PRO A 62 5.70 28.26 -2.62
N LEU A 63 6.60 28.88 -3.39
CA LEU A 63 8.00 28.58 -3.81
C LEU A 63 8.58 27.14 -3.81
N ALA A 64 8.17 26.20 -2.97
CA ALA A 64 8.65 24.81 -2.96
C ALA A 64 8.16 23.99 -4.17
N GLN A 65 6.99 24.34 -4.73
CA GLN A 65 6.41 23.66 -5.89
C GLN A 65 6.99 24.12 -7.24
N ARG A 66 7.77 25.22 -7.24
CA ARG A 66 8.25 25.90 -8.45
C ARG A 66 9.59 25.37 -8.97
N THR A 67 10.39 24.72 -8.15
CA THR A 67 11.72 24.20 -8.53
C THR A 67 11.73 22.71 -8.81
N ILE A 68 10.95 21.90 -8.08
CA ILE A 68 10.95 20.43 -8.22
C ILE A 68 9.92 19.95 -9.25
N GLY A 69 8.74 20.58 -9.33
CA GLY A 69 7.67 20.23 -10.27
C GLY A 69 8.08 20.24 -11.76
N PRO A 70 8.65 21.33 -12.30
CA PRO A 70 8.96 21.40 -13.73
C PRO A 70 10.19 20.57 -14.13
N ALA A 71 11.14 20.34 -13.21
CA ALA A 71 12.30 19.48 -13.44
C ALA A 71 11.87 18.00 -13.52
N VAL A 72 11.02 17.53 -12.61
CA VAL A 72 10.48 16.17 -12.61
C VAL A 72 9.63 15.90 -13.85
N LEU A 73 8.82 16.87 -14.29
CA LEU A 73 7.98 16.73 -15.49
C LEU A 73 8.79 16.75 -16.81
N LYS A 74 9.88 17.54 -16.91
CA LYS A 74 10.78 17.52 -18.08
C LYS A 74 11.58 16.22 -18.17
N VAL A 75 12.09 15.72 -17.03
CA VAL A 75 12.78 14.43 -16.94
C VAL A 75 11.80 13.29 -17.22
N SER A 76 10.54 13.39 -16.76
CA SER A 76 9.47 12.44 -17.07
C SER A 76 9.22 12.30 -18.57
N ASN A 77 9.14 13.41 -19.31
CA ASN A 77 8.93 13.37 -20.76
C ASN A 77 10.17 12.85 -21.53
N PHE A 78 11.38 13.10 -21.03
CA PHE A 78 12.60 12.51 -21.59
C PHE A 78 12.69 11.00 -21.33
N LEU A 79 12.28 10.55 -20.14
CA LEU A 79 12.31 9.14 -19.75
C LEU A 79 11.20 8.28 -20.34
N LYS A 80 10.07 8.87 -20.75
CA LYS A 80 9.05 8.20 -21.57
C LYS A 80 9.64 7.61 -22.86
N ARG A 81 10.76 8.16 -23.36
CA ARG A 81 11.46 7.67 -24.57
C ARG A 81 12.35 6.45 -24.30
N PHE A 82 12.75 6.23 -23.05
CA PHE A 82 13.66 5.14 -22.64
C PHE A 82 13.00 4.05 -21.77
N THR A 83 11.79 4.28 -21.26
CA THR A 83 11.08 3.31 -20.41
C THR A 83 10.13 2.45 -21.26
N PRO A 84 10.19 1.10 -21.17
CA PRO A 84 9.26 0.22 -21.88
C PRO A 84 7.80 0.52 -21.51
N VAL A 85 6.94 0.68 -22.52
CA VAL A 85 5.54 1.11 -22.37
C VAL A 85 4.75 0.20 -21.40
N GLY A 86 5.05 -1.10 -21.37
CA GLY A 86 4.39 -2.07 -20.48
C GLY A 86 4.72 -1.90 -18.99
N TYR A 87 5.89 -1.34 -18.63
CA TYR A 87 6.24 -1.11 -17.21
C TYR A 87 5.43 0.05 -16.62
N LEU A 88 5.21 1.10 -17.42
CA LEU A 88 4.43 2.27 -17.02
C LEU A 88 2.95 1.89 -16.80
N GLN A 89 2.35 1.11 -17.69
CA GLN A 89 0.97 0.65 -17.55
C GLN A 89 0.76 -0.20 -16.28
N LYS A 90 1.70 -1.09 -15.97
CA LYS A 90 1.64 -1.89 -14.75
C LYS A 90 1.70 -1.01 -13.50
N LYS A 91 2.58 -0.01 -13.48
CA LYS A 91 2.72 0.93 -12.36
C LYS A 91 1.54 1.87 -12.23
N GLU A 92 0.97 2.32 -13.35
CA GLU A 92 -0.26 3.09 -13.37
C GLU A 92 -1.42 2.30 -12.77
N ARG A 93 -1.54 1.00 -13.09
CA ARG A 93 -2.52 0.11 -12.48
C ARG A 93 -2.28 -0.10 -10.98
N GLU A 94 -1.04 -0.30 -10.55
CA GLU A 94 -0.69 -0.39 -9.12
C GLU A 94 -0.99 0.91 -8.37
N LEU A 95 -0.72 2.08 -8.97
CA LEU A 95 -1.06 3.39 -8.40
C LEU A 95 -2.58 3.62 -8.35
N MET A 96 -3.31 3.18 -9.37
CA MET A 96 -4.77 3.20 -9.39
C MET A 96 -5.34 2.35 -8.24
N TYR A 97 -4.77 1.17 -7.97
CA TYR A 97 -5.17 0.32 -6.83
C TYR A 97 -4.84 0.91 -5.47
N ALA A 98 -3.77 1.70 -5.37
CA ALA A 98 -3.50 2.52 -4.19
C ALA A 98 -4.42 3.75 -4.10
N GLY A 99 -5.21 4.02 -5.14
CA GLY A 99 -6.08 5.16 -5.32
C GLY A 99 -5.32 6.48 -5.43
N TYR A 100 -4.23 6.47 -6.20
CA TYR A 100 -3.34 7.60 -6.46
C TYR A 100 -2.88 8.30 -5.18
N PRO A 101 -2.07 7.63 -4.33
CA PRO A 101 -1.55 8.25 -3.12
C PRO A 101 -0.76 9.52 -3.50
N GLY A 102 -1.22 10.67 -3.02
CA GLY A 102 -0.63 11.98 -3.36
C GLY A 102 -0.94 12.53 -4.76
N GLY A 103 -1.82 11.88 -5.54
CA GLY A 103 -2.13 12.27 -6.93
C GLY A 103 -0.93 12.10 -7.88
N MET A 104 -0.07 11.13 -7.61
CA MET A 104 1.13 10.88 -8.39
C MET A 104 0.82 10.07 -9.65
N ASP A 105 1.27 10.58 -10.80
CA ASP A 105 1.25 9.83 -12.06
C ASP A 105 2.36 8.76 -12.08
N ALA A 106 2.15 7.68 -12.83
CA ALA A 106 3.14 6.61 -13.01
C ALA A 106 4.56 7.11 -13.39
N PRO A 107 4.71 8.14 -14.23
CA PRO A 107 6.03 8.69 -14.54
C PRO A 107 6.70 9.41 -13.36
N ALA A 108 5.93 10.08 -12.49
CA ALA A 108 6.48 10.75 -11.31
C ALA A 108 7.06 9.73 -10.32
N PHE A 109 6.40 8.57 -10.16
CA PHE A 109 6.89 7.47 -9.34
C PHE A 109 8.21 6.90 -9.87
N VAL A 110 8.35 6.74 -11.20
CA VAL A 110 9.60 6.29 -11.83
C VAL A 110 10.74 7.29 -11.61
N VAL A 111 10.46 8.60 -11.68
CA VAL A 111 11.46 9.63 -11.41
C VAL A 111 11.94 9.59 -9.96
N ILE A 112 11.04 9.42 -8.98
CA ILE A 112 11.43 9.27 -7.57
C ILE A 112 12.32 8.05 -7.37
N LYS A 113 11.97 6.92 -8.00
CA LYS A 113 12.76 5.68 -7.96
C LYS A 113 14.17 5.88 -8.52
N LEU A 114 14.28 6.57 -9.67
CA LEU A 114 15.57 6.85 -10.30
C LEU A 114 16.40 7.88 -9.54
N LEU A 115 15.78 8.93 -9.01
CA LEU A 115 16.47 9.88 -8.13
C LEU A 115 17.01 9.17 -6.88
N GLY A 116 16.24 8.24 -6.30
CA GLY A 116 16.71 7.42 -5.18
C GLY A 116 17.93 6.57 -5.55
N VAL A 117 17.94 5.95 -6.73
CA VAL A 117 19.10 5.19 -7.23
C VAL A 117 20.30 6.09 -7.52
N ILE A 118 20.09 7.24 -8.17
CA ILE A 118 21.17 8.19 -8.50
C ILE A 118 21.77 8.77 -7.21
N LEU A 119 20.95 9.18 -6.25
CA LEU A 119 21.43 9.64 -4.94
C LEU A 119 22.20 8.53 -4.21
N GLY A 120 21.73 7.29 -4.28
CA GLY A 120 22.43 6.12 -3.75
C GLY A 120 23.80 5.89 -4.40
N LEU A 121 23.89 6.03 -5.72
CA LEU A 121 25.15 5.90 -6.47
C LEU A 121 26.13 7.03 -6.17
N VAL A 122 25.65 8.29 -6.11
CA VAL A 122 26.47 9.46 -5.79
C VAL A 122 26.99 9.34 -4.35
N ALA A 123 26.15 8.96 -3.40
CA ALA A 123 26.57 8.70 -2.03
C ALA A 123 27.64 7.59 -1.96
N GLY A 124 27.43 6.46 -2.64
CA GLY A 124 28.40 5.37 -2.71
C GLY A 124 29.74 5.80 -3.34
N PHE A 125 29.71 6.65 -4.36
CA PHE A 125 30.91 7.18 -5.00
C PHE A 125 31.73 8.10 -4.08
N PHE A 126 31.10 9.06 -3.41
CA PHE A 126 31.77 9.95 -2.46
C PHE A 126 32.36 9.19 -1.27
N LEU A 127 31.70 8.10 -0.85
CA LEU A 127 32.13 7.31 0.30
C LEU A 127 33.28 6.35 -0.01
N ARG A 128 33.44 5.93 -1.27
CA ARG A 128 34.59 5.12 -1.71
C ARG A 128 35.93 5.83 -1.46
N GLY A 129 35.93 7.17 -1.45
CA GLY A 129 37.12 8.00 -1.18
C GLY A 129 37.71 7.83 0.22
N PHE A 130 37.01 7.19 1.16
CA PHE A 130 37.45 6.99 2.55
C PHE A 130 38.25 5.70 2.80
N GLY A 131 38.78 5.04 1.76
CA GLY A 131 39.81 4.00 1.91
C GLY A 131 39.35 2.70 2.58
N GLN A 132 38.17 2.17 2.21
CA GLN A 132 37.61 0.96 2.79
C GLN A 132 37.96 -0.32 2.01
N ASP A 133 37.93 -1.48 2.70
CA ASP A 133 38.07 -2.81 2.09
C ASP A 133 37.11 -3.01 0.92
N ALA A 134 37.55 -3.79 -0.09
CA ALA A 134 36.79 -4.01 -1.33
C ALA A 134 35.35 -4.54 -1.10
N LEU A 135 35.15 -5.34 -0.05
CA LEU A 135 33.86 -5.90 0.32
C LEU A 135 32.92 -4.85 0.93
N MET A 136 33.45 -3.94 1.75
CA MET A 136 32.69 -2.81 2.30
C MET A 136 32.34 -1.80 1.20
N GLY A 137 33.28 -1.50 0.31
CA GLY A 137 33.04 -0.68 -0.88
C GLY A 137 31.93 -1.25 -1.78
N LEU A 138 31.89 -2.58 -1.98
CA LEU A 138 30.82 -3.23 -2.73
C LEU A 138 29.45 -3.08 -2.04
N LEU A 139 29.38 -3.32 -0.73
CA LEU A 139 28.13 -3.16 0.04
C LEU A 139 27.59 -1.73 -0.01
N MET A 140 28.46 -0.72 -0.03
CA MET A 140 28.07 0.69 -0.13
C MET A 140 27.43 1.07 -1.48
N PHE A 141 27.73 0.35 -2.56
CA PHE A 141 27.02 0.52 -3.83
C PHE A 141 25.73 -0.29 -3.86
N VAL A 142 25.77 -1.55 -3.40
CA VAL A 142 24.65 -2.48 -3.56
C VAL A 142 23.45 -2.12 -2.67
N MET A 143 23.68 -1.70 -1.42
CA MET A 143 22.59 -1.40 -0.47
C MET A 143 21.71 -0.21 -0.88
N PRO A 144 22.26 0.97 -1.21
CA PRO A 144 21.46 2.13 -1.61
C PRO A 144 20.71 1.91 -2.93
N ILE A 145 21.32 1.19 -3.87
CA ILE A 145 20.66 0.79 -5.13
C ILE A 145 19.48 -0.14 -4.82
N GLY A 146 19.69 -1.12 -3.95
CA GLY A 146 18.65 -2.04 -3.49
C GLY A 146 17.48 -1.29 -2.85
N VAL A 147 17.75 -0.41 -1.88
CA VAL A 147 16.71 0.37 -1.19
C VAL A 147 16.03 1.37 -2.12
N GLY A 148 16.77 2.08 -2.97
CA GLY A 148 16.22 3.03 -3.94
C GLY A 148 15.33 2.35 -4.99
N PHE A 149 15.62 1.10 -5.34
CA PHE A 149 14.84 0.35 -6.32
C PHE A 149 13.65 -0.42 -5.69
N LEU A 150 13.87 -1.13 -4.57
CA LEU A 150 12.87 -1.98 -3.92
C LEU A 150 11.99 -1.22 -2.92
N GLY A 151 12.51 -0.17 -2.29
CA GLY A 151 11.82 0.59 -1.24
C GLY A 151 10.51 1.22 -1.71
N PRO A 152 10.49 2.02 -2.79
CA PRO A 152 9.26 2.62 -3.30
C PRO A 152 8.21 1.57 -3.70
N ASP A 153 8.65 0.45 -4.29
CA ASP A 153 7.76 -0.65 -4.69
C ASP A 153 7.15 -1.35 -3.46
N ALA A 154 7.93 -1.57 -2.41
CA ALA A 154 7.44 -2.12 -1.15
C ALA A 154 6.45 -1.18 -0.45
N TRP A 155 6.74 0.12 -0.44
CA TRP A 155 5.84 1.14 0.09
C TRP A 155 4.51 1.18 -0.68
N LEU A 156 4.55 1.16 -2.01
CA LEU A 156 3.35 1.15 -2.85
C LEU A 156 2.51 -0.09 -2.60
N LYS A 157 3.13 -1.28 -2.57
CA LYS A 157 2.44 -2.54 -2.24
C LYS A 157 1.77 -2.48 -0.87
N ARG A 158 2.46 -1.93 0.13
CA ARG A 158 1.88 -1.76 1.47
C ARG A 158 0.66 -0.86 1.44
N LYS A 159 0.71 0.26 0.72
CA LYS A 159 -0.43 1.18 0.55
C LYS A 159 -1.61 0.54 -0.18
N ILE A 160 -1.34 -0.24 -1.23
CA ILE A 160 -2.38 -1.02 -1.93
C ILE A 160 -3.07 -1.96 -0.94
N GLU A 161 -2.29 -2.73 -0.18
CA GLU A 161 -2.84 -3.71 0.77
C GLU A 161 -3.59 -3.04 1.93
N GLU A 162 -3.08 -1.91 2.46
CA GLU A 162 -3.77 -1.10 3.46
C GLU A 162 -5.15 -0.65 2.94
N ARG A 163 -5.22 -0.09 1.72
CA ARG A 163 -6.48 0.37 1.11
C ARG A 163 -7.42 -0.80 0.80
N ARG A 164 -6.90 -1.89 0.22
CA ARG A 164 -7.64 -3.12 -0.09
C ARG A 164 -8.27 -3.69 1.18
N SER A 165 -7.49 -3.82 2.25
CA SER A 165 -7.94 -4.33 3.53
C SER A 165 -8.99 -3.42 4.18
N ALA A 166 -8.84 -2.10 4.08
CA ALA A 166 -9.83 -1.13 4.57
C ALA A 166 -11.16 -1.25 3.83
N MET A 167 -11.13 -1.30 2.49
CA MET A 167 -12.33 -1.50 1.68
C MET A 167 -13.02 -2.84 1.97
N LEU A 168 -12.24 -3.91 2.08
CA LEU A 168 -12.74 -5.25 2.36
C LEU A 168 -13.41 -5.39 3.72
N ARG A 169 -12.92 -4.66 4.74
CA ARG A 169 -13.55 -4.60 6.06
C ARG A 169 -14.85 -3.82 6.06
N ALA A 170 -14.93 -2.74 5.27
CA ALA A 170 -16.12 -1.89 5.19
C ALA A 170 -17.24 -2.48 4.31
N LEU A 171 -16.91 -3.37 3.36
CA LEU A 171 -17.85 -3.90 2.38
C LEU A 171 -19.10 -4.55 2.99
N PRO A 172 -19.03 -5.47 3.98
CA PRO A 172 -20.22 -6.07 4.57
C PRO A 172 -21.16 -5.02 5.19
N ASP A 173 -20.60 -4.04 5.92
CA ASP A 173 -21.38 -3.01 6.61
C ASP A 173 -22.06 -2.07 5.60
N VAL A 174 -21.38 -1.74 4.49
CA VAL A 174 -21.96 -0.97 3.36
C VAL A 174 -23.10 -1.73 2.69
N LEU A 175 -22.93 -3.03 2.44
CA LEU A 175 -23.98 -3.86 1.84
C LEU A 175 -25.20 -3.99 2.76
N ASP A 176 -25.00 -4.14 4.07
CA ASP A 176 -26.09 -4.20 5.04
C ASP A 176 -26.93 -2.91 5.05
N LEU A 177 -26.27 -1.75 5.02
CA LEU A 177 -26.98 -0.46 4.93
C LEU A 177 -27.70 -0.26 3.59
N LEU A 178 -27.14 -0.80 2.49
CA LEU A 178 -27.80 -0.80 1.18
C LEU A 178 -29.04 -1.68 1.19
N VAL A 179 -28.98 -2.88 1.77
CA VAL A 179 -30.13 -3.78 1.92
C VAL A 179 -31.26 -3.05 2.65
N ILE A 180 -30.98 -2.49 3.83
CA ILE A 180 -31.98 -1.77 4.64
C ILE A 180 -32.59 -0.59 3.85
N SER A 181 -31.75 0.17 3.15
CA SER A 181 -32.20 1.33 2.38
C SER A 181 -33.10 0.95 1.20
N VAL A 182 -32.74 -0.10 0.46
CA VAL A 182 -33.51 -0.58 -0.69
C VAL A 182 -34.80 -1.27 -0.25
N GLU A 183 -34.77 -2.03 0.86
CA GLU A 183 -35.97 -2.64 1.45
C GLU A 183 -36.96 -1.59 1.98
N ALA A 184 -36.45 -0.43 2.42
CA ALA A 184 -37.25 0.74 2.76
C ALA A 184 -37.83 1.49 1.54
N GLY A 185 -37.62 0.98 0.32
CA GLY A 185 -38.20 1.52 -0.92
C GLY A 185 -37.33 2.54 -1.65
N LEU A 186 -36.09 2.79 -1.22
CA LEU A 186 -35.18 3.64 -1.99
C LEU A 186 -34.69 2.93 -3.25
N GLY A 187 -34.65 3.65 -4.37
CA GLY A 187 -33.93 3.20 -5.56
C GLY A 187 -32.44 3.00 -5.26
N PHE A 188 -31.79 2.06 -5.95
CA PHE A 188 -30.39 1.67 -5.70
C PHE A 188 -29.41 2.85 -5.66
N ASP A 189 -29.48 3.76 -6.64
CA ASP A 189 -28.56 4.90 -6.71
C ASP A 189 -28.78 5.88 -5.53
N SER A 190 -30.03 6.08 -5.11
CA SER A 190 -30.38 6.91 -3.95
C SER A 190 -29.95 6.25 -2.63
N ALA A 191 -30.14 4.94 -2.52
CA ALA A 191 -29.64 4.15 -1.39
C ALA A 191 -28.12 4.24 -1.29
N LEU A 192 -27.41 4.07 -2.41
CA LEU A 192 -25.95 4.15 -2.46
C LEU A 192 -25.45 5.56 -2.10
N ALA A 193 -26.10 6.61 -2.59
CA ALA A 193 -25.77 7.98 -2.22
C ALA A 193 -25.90 8.23 -0.70
N ARG A 194 -26.92 7.65 -0.06
CA ARG A 194 -27.13 7.72 1.38
C ARG A 194 -26.04 6.98 2.16
N VAL A 195 -25.71 5.75 1.75
CA VAL A 195 -24.69 4.93 2.43
C VAL A 195 -23.31 5.56 2.33
N VAL A 196 -22.94 6.06 1.15
CA VAL A 196 -21.67 6.77 0.92
C VAL A 196 -21.53 8.01 1.81
N ALA A 197 -22.63 8.72 2.09
CA ALA A 197 -22.63 9.87 2.99
C ALA A 197 -22.51 9.48 4.49
N THR A 198 -22.81 8.23 4.83
CA THR A 198 -22.88 7.76 6.23
C THR A 198 -21.62 7.02 6.65
N VAL A 199 -21.04 6.22 5.75
CA VAL A 199 -19.85 5.41 6.02
C VAL A 199 -18.63 6.08 5.38
N PRO A 200 -17.68 6.64 6.14
CA PRO A 200 -16.44 7.17 5.56
C PRO A 200 -15.50 6.03 5.17
N GLY A 201 -14.65 6.27 4.17
CA GLY A 201 -13.56 5.36 3.81
C GLY A 201 -13.36 5.17 2.31
N PRO A 202 -12.29 4.45 1.92
CA PRO A 202 -11.90 4.31 0.52
C PRO A 202 -12.95 3.61 -0.35
N LEU A 203 -13.78 2.74 0.25
CA LEU A 203 -14.86 2.06 -0.49
C LEU A 203 -15.97 3.05 -0.87
N SER A 204 -16.37 3.91 0.07
CA SER A 204 -17.37 4.94 -0.16
C SER A 204 -16.89 6.00 -1.14
N GLU A 205 -15.60 6.34 -1.14
CA GLU A 205 -15.00 7.21 -2.17
C GLU A 205 -15.14 6.62 -3.58
N GLU A 206 -14.91 5.33 -3.75
CA GLU A 206 -15.05 4.68 -5.07
C GLU A 206 -16.53 4.54 -5.49
N PHE A 207 -17.44 4.23 -4.56
CA PHE A 207 -18.88 4.27 -4.85
C PHE A 207 -19.38 5.68 -5.16
N TYR A 208 -18.85 6.70 -4.49
CA TYR A 208 -19.14 8.10 -4.81
C TYR A 208 -18.70 8.45 -6.24
N ARG A 209 -17.49 8.05 -6.63
CA ARG A 209 -16.99 8.23 -8.01
C ARG A 209 -17.86 7.50 -9.03
N MET A 210 -18.30 6.27 -8.72
CA MET A 210 -19.25 5.55 -9.56
C MET A 210 -20.58 6.31 -9.72
N LEU A 211 -21.13 6.86 -8.63
CA LEU A 211 -22.35 7.68 -8.70
C LEU A 211 -22.13 8.95 -9.54
N GLN A 212 -20.97 9.58 -9.46
CA GLN A 212 -20.63 10.73 -10.29
C GLN A 212 -20.57 10.35 -11.78
N GLU A 213 -19.97 9.22 -12.14
CA GLU A 213 -19.94 8.71 -13.52
C GLU A 213 -21.35 8.54 -14.08
N THR A 214 -22.25 7.92 -13.31
CA THR A 214 -23.64 7.77 -13.72
C THR A 214 -24.34 9.13 -13.91
N ARG A 215 -24.05 10.12 -13.05
CA ARG A 215 -24.63 11.48 -13.15
C ARG A 215 -24.18 12.24 -14.39
N VAL A 216 -22.97 11.98 -14.88
CA VAL A 216 -22.45 12.61 -16.11
C VAL A 216 -22.78 11.80 -17.38
N GLY A 217 -23.66 10.80 -17.28
CA GLY A 217 -24.23 10.07 -18.42
C GLY A 217 -23.59 8.73 -18.74
N VAL A 218 -22.63 8.25 -17.95
CA VAL A 218 -22.10 6.88 -18.09
C VAL A 218 -23.18 5.88 -17.69
N SER A 219 -23.34 4.80 -18.47
CA SER A 219 -24.34 3.78 -18.13
C SER A 219 -24.01 3.11 -16.79
N ARG A 220 -25.03 2.76 -15.99
CA ARG A 220 -24.81 2.14 -14.67
C ARG A 220 -23.95 0.88 -14.74
N ARG A 221 -24.19 0.03 -15.76
CA ARG A 221 -23.41 -1.18 -16.03
C ARG A 221 -21.94 -0.88 -16.32
N GLU A 222 -21.66 0.19 -17.05
CA GLU A 222 -20.30 0.63 -17.36
C GLU A 222 -19.61 1.26 -16.16
N ALA A 223 -20.31 2.09 -15.38
CA ALA A 223 -19.78 2.66 -14.13
C ALA A 223 -19.40 1.54 -13.12
N MET A 224 -20.21 0.49 -13.00
CA MET A 224 -19.86 -0.70 -12.20
C MET A 224 -18.62 -1.43 -12.74
N ARG A 225 -18.45 -1.52 -14.07
CA ARG A 225 -17.24 -2.11 -14.68
C ARG A 225 -16.00 -1.25 -14.45
N ASN A 226 -16.12 0.07 -14.57
CA ASN A 226 -15.04 1.01 -14.26
C ASN A 226 -14.62 0.90 -12.79
N LEU A 227 -15.58 0.76 -11.88
CA LEU A 227 -15.31 0.49 -10.47
C LEU A 227 -14.52 -0.81 -10.28
N MET A 228 -14.95 -1.92 -10.89
CA MET A 228 -14.23 -3.21 -10.86
C MET A 228 -12.81 -3.15 -11.41
N ASN A 229 -12.55 -2.27 -12.39
CA ASN A 229 -11.22 -2.11 -12.98
C ASN A 229 -10.29 -1.29 -12.07
N ARG A 230 -10.84 -0.36 -11.29
CA ARG A 230 -10.12 0.51 -10.35
C ARG A 230 -9.89 -0.11 -8.98
N THR A 231 -10.68 -1.11 -8.61
CA THR A 231 -10.54 -1.81 -7.33
C THR A 231 -10.03 -3.23 -7.51
N ASP A 232 -9.02 -3.62 -6.73
CA ASP A 232 -8.50 -5.00 -6.72
C ASP A 232 -9.13 -5.82 -5.57
N LEU A 233 -10.45 -6.02 -5.65
CA LEU A 233 -11.23 -6.75 -4.65
C LEU A 233 -12.19 -7.74 -5.30
N ASP A 234 -11.95 -9.02 -5.04
CA ASP A 234 -12.73 -10.12 -5.61
C ASP A 234 -14.17 -10.11 -5.09
N GLU A 235 -14.37 -9.82 -3.81
CA GLU A 235 -15.72 -9.73 -3.23
C GLU A 235 -16.54 -8.60 -3.82
N LEU A 236 -15.92 -7.44 -4.01
CA LEU A 236 -16.57 -6.30 -4.64
C LEU A 236 -16.87 -6.60 -6.12
N ARG A 237 -15.95 -7.27 -6.82
CA ARG A 237 -16.15 -7.73 -8.21
C ARG A 237 -17.35 -8.67 -8.30
N SER A 238 -17.45 -9.68 -7.44
CA SER A 238 -18.57 -10.62 -7.43
C SER A 238 -19.90 -9.91 -7.18
N PHE A 239 -19.93 -9.00 -6.20
CA PHE A 239 -21.11 -8.19 -5.92
C PHE A 239 -21.55 -7.34 -7.14
N LEU A 240 -20.62 -6.60 -7.74
CA LEU A 240 -20.91 -5.74 -8.90
C LEU A 240 -21.36 -6.54 -10.12
N LEU A 241 -20.78 -7.72 -10.36
CA LEU A 241 -21.24 -8.62 -11.42
C LEU A 241 -22.67 -9.12 -11.18
N ALA A 242 -22.98 -9.52 -9.94
CA ALA A 242 -24.33 -9.94 -9.58
C ALA A 242 -25.34 -8.80 -9.77
N MET A 243 -24.96 -7.56 -9.46
CA MET A 243 -25.79 -6.37 -9.70
C MET A 243 -26.04 -6.09 -11.18
N ILE A 244 -24.99 -6.17 -12.02
CA ILE A 244 -25.11 -6.03 -13.49
C ILE A 244 -26.05 -7.10 -14.06
N GLN A 245 -25.96 -8.34 -13.57
CA GLN A 245 -26.83 -9.44 -13.98
C GLN A 245 -28.26 -9.23 -13.52
N ALA A 246 -28.47 -8.77 -12.28
CA ALA A 246 -29.80 -8.49 -11.75
C ALA A 246 -30.56 -7.47 -12.59
N GLU A 247 -29.87 -6.41 -13.01
CA GLU A 247 -30.41 -5.39 -13.90
C GLU A 247 -30.76 -5.94 -15.28
N ALA A 248 -29.93 -6.82 -15.84
CA ALA A 248 -30.16 -7.41 -17.15
C ALA A 248 -31.34 -8.41 -17.17
N PHE A 249 -31.53 -9.18 -16.10
CA PHE A 249 -32.56 -10.21 -16.00
C PHE A 249 -33.80 -9.78 -15.21
N GLY A 250 -33.88 -8.52 -14.77
CA GLY A 250 -35.02 -7.99 -14.02
C GLY A 250 -35.19 -8.58 -12.61
N VAL A 251 -34.12 -9.12 -12.02
CA VAL A 251 -34.14 -9.66 -10.66
C VAL A 251 -34.20 -8.50 -9.66
N THR A 252 -34.95 -8.67 -8.57
CA THR A 252 -35.08 -7.64 -7.54
C THR A 252 -33.72 -7.34 -6.90
N ILE A 253 -33.30 -6.07 -6.95
CA ILE A 253 -32.01 -5.60 -6.40
C ILE A 253 -31.89 -5.94 -4.91
N ALA A 254 -32.99 -5.82 -4.15
CA ALA A 254 -33.04 -6.19 -2.74
C ALA A 254 -32.64 -7.66 -2.50
N ARG A 255 -33.09 -8.59 -3.36
CA ARG A 255 -32.74 -10.02 -3.22
C ARG A 255 -31.26 -10.25 -3.46
N VAL A 256 -30.67 -9.62 -4.48
CA VAL A 256 -29.24 -9.75 -4.78
C VAL A 256 -28.38 -9.15 -3.67
N LEU A 257 -28.75 -7.96 -3.18
CA LEU A 257 -28.08 -7.33 -2.04
C LEU A 257 -28.11 -8.22 -0.80
N ARG A 258 -29.25 -8.83 -0.48
CA ARG A 258 -29.39 -9.70 0.70
C ARG A 258 -28.49 -10.94 0.59
N VAL A 259 -28.52 -11.62 -0.55
CA VAL A 259 -27.67 -12.80 -0.79
C VAL A 259 -26.18 -12.44 -0.69
N GLN A 260 -25.77 -11.31 -1.27
CA GLN A 260 -24.39 -10.86 -1.23
C GLN A 260 -23.95 -10.39 0.17
N ALA A 261 -24.83 -9.72 0.91
CA ALA A 261 -24.60 -9.34 2.30
C ALA A 261 -24.39 -10.58 3.20
N ASP A 262 -25.25 -11.60 3.06
CA ASP A 262 -25.13 -12.84 3.82
C ASP A 262 -23.84 -13.61 3.45
N GLU A 263 -23.49 -13.69 2.17
CA GLU A 263 -22.22 -14.27 1.71
C GLU A 263 -21.02 -13.54 2.35
N MET A 264 -21.07 -12.21 2.41
CA MET A 264 -20.02 -11.40 3.02
C MET A 264 -19.90 -11.61 4.54
N ARG A 265 -21.02 -11.78 5.25
CA ARG A 265 -21.05 -12.14 6.68
C ARG A 265 -20.41 -13.52 6.92
N VAL A 266 -20.73 -14.50 6.08
CA VAL A 266 -20.12 -15.84 6.14
C VAL A 266 -18.60 -15.75 5.92
N LYS A 267 -18.14 -15.04 4.87
CA LYS A 267 -16.71 -14.84 4.61
C LYS A 267 -15.99 -14.12 5.76
N ARG A 268 -16.63 -13.11 6.37
CA ARG A 268 -16.07 -12.42 7.55
C ARG A 268 -15.85 -13.39 8.71
N ARG A 269 -16.81 -14.31 8.95
CA ARG A 269 -16.68 -15.36 9.97
C ARG A 269 -15.58 -16.37 9.62
N GLN A 270 -15.51 -16.83 8.37
CA GLN A 270 -14.48 -17.76 7.91
C GLN A 270 -13.07 -17.19 8.10
N ARG A 271 -12.83 -15.93 7.73
CA ARG A 271 -11.52 -15.28 7.95
C ARG A 271 -11.14 -15.16 9.42
N ALA A 272 -12.11 -14.94 10.30
CA ALA A 272 -11.88 -14.94 11.73
C ALA A 272 -11.49 -16.34 12.23
N GLN A 273 -12.16 -17.38 11.72
CA GLN A 273 -11.85 -18.78 12.03
C GLN A 273 -10.48 -19.20 11.48
N GLU A 274 -10.15 -18.86 10.23
CA GLU A 274 -8.84 -19.13 9.63
C GLU A 274 -7.70 -18.54 10.48
N LYS A 275 -7.86 -17.29 10.95
CA LYS A 275 -6.88 -16.66 11.85
C LYS A 275 -6.78 -17.37 13.19
N ALA A 276 -7.89 -17.85 13.73
CA ALA A 276 -7.91 -18.62 14.98
C ALA A 276 -7.20 -19.98 14.82
N PHE A 277 -7.47 -20.70 13.73
CA PHE A 277 -6.85 -22.01 13.44
C PHE A 277 -5.39 -21.91 12.98
N ALA A 278 -4.96 -20.76 12.45
CA ALA A 278 -3.55 -20.53 12.15
C ALA A 278 -2.68 -20.32 13.41
N ALA A 279 -3.27 -19.94 14.54
CA ALA A 279 -2.52 -19.66 15.77
C ALA A 279 -1.79 -20.91 16.35
N PRO A 280 -2.42 -22.10 16.46
CA PRO A 280 -1.73 -23.32 16.88
C PRO A 280 -0.53 -23.70 16.01
N VAL A 281 -0.64 -23.57 14.68
CA VAL A 281 0.46 -23.90 13.76
C VAL A 281 1.69 -23.02 14.02
N LYS A 282 1.48 -21.74 14.35
CA LYS A 282 2.58 -20.83 14.69
C LYS A 282 3.26 -21.17 16.02
N LEU A 283 2.59 -21.86 16.95
CA LEU A 283 3.17 -22.32 18.22
C LEU A 283 4.10 -23.53 18.05
N VAL A 284 3.96 -24.29 16.96
CA VAL A 284 4.86 -25.42 16.65
C VAL A 284 6.29 -24.95 16.43
N PHE A 285 6.50 -23.76 15.88
CA PHE A 285 7.83 -23.24 15.59
C PHE A 285 8.68 -23.06 16.87
N PRO A 286 8.24 -22.29 17.90
CA PRO A 286 8.96 -22.24 19.17
C PRO A 286 9.07 -23.61 19.86
N LEU A 287 8.05 -24.47 19.74
CA LEU A 287 8.08 -25.80 20.35
C LEU A 287 9.23 -26.64 19.77
N VAL A 288 9.37 -26.67 18.45
CA VAL A 288 10.43 -27.44 17.77
C VAL A 288 11.80 -26.79 17.97
N PHE A 289 11.92 -25.47 17.88
CA PHE A 289 13.24 -24.82 17.95
C PHE A 289 13.75 -24.56 19.36
N CYS A 290 12.88 -24.47 20.37
CA CYS A 290 13.30 -24.21 21.75
C CYS A 290 13.19 -25.46 22.63
N ILE A 291 12.07 -26.19 22.57
CA ILE A 291 11.85 -27.33 23.48
C ILE A 291 12.68 -28.54 23.03
N PHE A 292 12.67 -28.87 21.74
CA PHE A 292 13.38 -30.06 21.24
C PHE A 292 14.90 -30.03 21.50
N PRO A 293 15.65 -28.94 21.23
CA PRO A 293 17.07 -28.89 21.57
C PRO A 293 17.32 -28.93 23.08
N SER A 294 16.45 -28.31 23.88
CA SER A 294 16.56 -28.36 25.34
C SER A 294 16.40 -29.79 25.88
N LEU A 295 15.45 -30.55 25.32
CA LEU A 295 15.24 -31.95 25.68
C LEU A 295 16.46 -32.80 25.31
N PHE A 296 17.07 -32.57 24.14
CA PHE A 296 18.30 -33.27 23.75
C PHE A 296 19.45 -33.02 24.72
N ILE A 297 19.65 -31.77 25.14
CA ILE A 297 20.70 -31.41 26.10
C ILE A 297 20.45 -32.08 27.46
N VAL A 298 19.21 -32.06 27.95
CA VAL A 298 18.87 -32.65 29.26
C VAL A 298 18.97 -34.17 29.23
N LEU A 299 18.53 -34.83 28.15
CA LEU A 299 18.46 -36.28 28.08
C LEU A 299 19.81 -36.92 27.68
N LEU A 300 20.52 -36.35 26.70
CA LEU A 300 21.80 -36.88 26.21
C LEU A 300 23.02 -36.27 26.91
N GLY A 301 22.90 -35.09 27.53
CA GLY A 301 24.02 -34.43 28.22
C GLY A 301 24.70 -35.31 29.27
N PRO A 302 23.95 -35.94 30.21
CA PRO A 302 24.55 -36.80 31.23
C PRO A 302 25.15 -38.08 30.64
N ALA A 303 24.51 -38.65 29.61
CA ALA A 303 24.99 -39.85 28.94
C ALA A 303 26.30 -39.60 28.18
N GLY A 304 26.40 -38.46 27.49
CA GLY A 304 27.62 -38.02 26.81
C GLY A 304 28.77 -37.77 27.80
N ILE A 305 28.50 -37.12 28.93
CA ILE A 305 29.50 -36.91 29.99
C ILE A 305 29.98 -38.24 30.57
N GLN A 306 29.07 -39.20 30.80
CA GLN A 306 29.41 -40.52 31.32
C GLN A 306 30.27 -41.32 30.33
N MET A 307 29.92 -41.33 29.05
CA MET A 307 30.72 -41.98 28.00
C MET A 307 32.12 -41.35 27.87
N ALA A 308 32.21 -40.01 27.91
CA ALA A 308 33.49 -39.31 27.84
C ALA A 308 34.40 -39.66 29.03
N ARG A 309 33.86 -39.73 30.25
CA ARG A 309 34.62 -40.15 31.44
C ARG A 309 35.06 -41.61 31.38
N ALA A 310 34.23 -42.50 30.85
CA ALA A 310 34.56 -43.92 30.70
C ALA A 310 35.71 -44.12 29.71
N PHE A 311 35.75 -43.34 28.62
CA PHE A 311 36.86 -43.38 27.65
C PHE A 311 38.14 -42.66 28.12
N SER A 312 38.06 -41.64 28.97
CA SER A 312 39.24 -40.95 29.51
C SER A 312 39.89 -41.66 30.70
N GLY A 313 39.23 -42.68 31.26
CA GLY A 313 39.73 -43.50 32.37
C GLY A 313 40.40 -44.81 31.94
N MET A 314 40.44 -45.10 30.62
CA MET A 314 41.27 -46.12 29.99
C MET A 314 42.50 -45.46 29.34
#